data_AF-A0A9W5PKK5-F1
#
_entry.id   AF-A0A9W5PKK5-F1
#
_cell.length_a   1.000
_cell.length_b   1.000
_cell.length_c   1.000
_cell.angle_alpha   90.00
_cell.angle_beta   90.00
_cell.angle_gamma   90.00
#
_symmetry.space_group_name_H-M   'P 1'
#
loop_
_entity.id
_entity.type
_entity.pdbx_description
1 polymer ?
#
loop_
_entity_poly.entity_id
_entity_poly.type
_entity_poly.pdbx_seq_one_letter_code
_entity_poly.pdbx_strand_id
1 'polypeptide(L)' 'MSTIKDVVKLAGVSVATVSRVLNKNGYVHEDTLKKVERAIEMLESV' A
#
# COMPACT_ATOMS: atom_id res chain seq x y z
N MET A 1 11.95 5.60 9.19
CA MET A 1 12.11 4.43 8.28
C MET A 1 10.77 3.75 8.18
N SER A 2 10.09 3.95 7.05
CA SER A 2 8.72 3.51 6.85
C SER A 2 8.72 2.06 6.42
N THR A 3 8.03 1.18 7.16
CA THR A 3 8.00 -0.25 6.86
C THR A 3 6.75 -0.62 6.10
N ILE A 4 6.78 -1.77 5.42
CA ILE A 4 5.58 -2.33 4.77
C ILE A 4 4.43 -2.50 5.77
N LYS A 5 4.74 -2.75 7.06
CA LYS A 5 3.71 -2.88 8.11
C LYS A 5 3.00 -1.56 8.35
N ASP A 6 3.70 -0.44 8.26
CA ASP A 6 3.12 0.89 8.43
C ASP A 6 2.19 1.22 7.25
N VAL A 7 2.64 0.92 6.03
CA VAL A 7 1.84 1.08 4.80
C VAL A 7 0.54 0.28 4.90
N VAL A 8 0.63 -0.98 5.33
CA VAL A 8 -0.52 -1.89 5.51
C VAL A 8 -1.51 -1.35 6.54
N LYS A 9 -1.00 -0.82 7.66
CA LYS A 9 -1.79 -0.25 8.75
C LYS A 9 -2.51 1.04 8.32
N LEU A 10 -1.85 1.88 7.52
CA LEU A 10 -2.39 3.16 7.06
C LEU A 10 -3.36 3.00 5.88
N ALA A 11 -3.03 2.11 4.93
CA ALA A 11 -3.90 1.81 3.79
C ALA A 11 -5.13 0.95 4.16
N GLY A 12 -5.09 0.26 5.32
CA GLY A 12 -6.19 -0.57 5.80
C GLY A 12 -6.40 -1.83 4.97
N VAL A 13 -5.31 -2.44 4.48
CA VAL A 13 -5.33 -3.62 3.61
C VAL A 13 -4.43 -4.72 4.17
N SER A 14 -4.31 -5.86 3.49
CA SER A 14 -3.38 -6.93 3.89
C SER A 14 -1.98 -6.72 3.30
N VAL A 15 -0.97 -7.35 3.91
CA VAL A 15 0.40 -7.42 3.35
C VAL A 15 0.40 -8.02 1.95
N ALA A 16 -0.43 -9.03 1.70
CA ALA A 16 -0.56 -9.65 0.39
C ALA A 16 -1.12 -8.67 -0.65
N THR A 17 -2.04 -7.80 -0.25
CA THR A 17 -2.60 -6.75 -1.11
C THR A 17 -1.53 -5.71 -1.48
N VAL A 18 -0.77 -5.22 -0.49
CA VAL A 18 0.35 -4.30 -0.75
C VAL A 18 1.40 -4.95 -1.64
N SER A 19 1.71 -6.24 -1.40
CA SER A 19 2.63 -7.01 -2.25
C SER A 19 2.14 -7.11 -3.70
N ARG A 20 0.84 -7.32 -3.94
CA ARG A 20 0.27 -7.33 -5.29
C ARG A 20 0.37 -5.97 -5.97
N VAL A 21 0.13 -4.87 -5.23
CA VAL A 21 0.25 -3.50 -5.75
C VAL A 21 1.70 -3.20 -6.14
N LEU A 22 2.64 -3.44 -5.22
CA LEU A 22 4.06 -3.16 -5.44
C LEU A 22 4.66 -4.01 -6.58
N ASN A 23 4.29 -5.29 -6.65
CA ASN A 23 4.77 -6.20 -7.68
C ASN A 23 3.91 -6.18 -8.95
N LYS A 24 2.87 -5.33 -9.01
CA LYS A 24 1.87 -5.26 -10.10
C LYS A 24 1.36 -6.64 -10.54
N ASN A 25 1.19 -7.56 -9.58
CA ASN A 25 0.88 -8.95 -9.86
C ASN A 25 -0.59 -9.25 -9.50
N GLY A 26 -1.38 -9.56 -10.53
CA GLY A 26 -2.82 -9.81 -10.42
C GLY A 26 -3.68 -8.54 -10.39
N TYR A 27 -4.98 -8.73 -10.20
CA TYR A 27 -5.96 -7.64 -10.17
C TYR A 27 -6.04 -7.01 -8.77
N VAL A 28 -5.95 -5.69 -8.71
CA VAL A 28 -6.22 -4.88 -7.52
C VAL A 28 -7.21 -3.80 -7.93
N HIS A 29 -8.27 -3.62 -7.14
CA HIS A 29 -9.23 -2.55 -7.37
C HIS A 29 -8.53 -1.18 -7.33
N GLU A 30 -8.92 -0.27 -8.21
CA GLU A 30 -8.38 1.10 -8.26
C GLU A 30 -8.45 1.80 -6.90
N ASP A 31 -9.55 1.62 -6.14
CA ASP A 31 -9.70 2.21 -4.82
C ASP A 31 -8.62 1.73 -3.84
N THR A 32 -8.30 0.43 -3.90
CA THR A 32 -7.27 -0.20 -3.07
C THR A 32 -5.89 0.29 -3.49
N LEU A 33 -5.66 0.44 -4.80
CA LEU A 33 -4.41 0.94 -5.35
C LEU A 33 -4.16 2.38 -4.87
N LYS A 34 -5.17 3.26 -4.99
CA LYS A 34 -5.12 4.66 -4.50
C LYS A 34 -4.88 4.75 -2.98
N LYS A 35 -5.48 3.85 -2.18
CA LYS A 35 -5.22 3.80 -0.72
C LYS A 35 -3.78 3.44 -0.41
N VAL A 36 -3.22 2.45 -1.11
CA VAL A 36 -1.83 2.02 -0.91
C VAL A 36 -0.86 3.11 -1.37
N GLU A 37 -1.09 3.74 -2.52
CA GLU A 37 -0.27 4.85 -3.01
C GLU A 37 -0.26 6.04 -2.05
N ARG A 38 -1.43 6.50 -1.58
CA ARG A 38 -1.50 7.55 -0.55
C ARG A 38 -0.77 7.17 0.72
N ALA A 39 -0.87 5.91 1.14
CA ALA A 39 -0.21 5.46 2.35
C ALA A 39 1.32 5.48 2.22
N ILE A 40 1.84 5.13 1.05
CA ILE A 40 3.28 5.23 0.75
C ILE A 40 3.70 6.70 0.76
N GLU A 41 2.98 7.56 0.04
CA GLU A 41 3.29 9.00 -0.07
C GLU A 41 3.28 9.71 1.30
N MET A 42 2.28 9.42 2.14
CA MET A 42 2.19 9.95 3.50
C MET A 42 3.35 9.50 4.39
N LEU A 43 3.88 8.30 4.18
CA LEU A 43 4.96 7.74 4.97
C LEU A 43 6.35 8.11 4.44
N GLU A 44 6.49 8.50 3.17
CA GLU A 44 7.74 9.04 2.60
C GLU A 44 7.90 10.55 2.87
N SER A 45 6.81 11.26 3.12
CA SER A 45 6.82 12.70 3.43
C SER A 45 7.18 13.04 4.88
N VAL A 46 7.62 12.06 5.69
CA VAL A 46 7.95 12.18 7.13
C VAL A 46 9.37 11.67 7.39
#